data_AF-A0A7G1IP67-F1
#
_entry.id   AF-A0A7G1IP67-F1
#
_cell.length_a   1.000
_cell.length_b   1.000
_cell.length_c   1.000
_cell.angle_alpha   90.00
_cell.angle_beta   90.00
_cell.angle_gamma   90.00
#
_symmetry.space_group_name_H-M   'P 1'
#
loop_
_entity.id
_entity.type
_entity.pdbx_description
1 polymer ?
#
loop_
_entity_poly.entity_id
_entity_poly.type
_entity_poly.pdbx_seq_one_letter_code
_entity_poly.pdbx_strand_id
1 'polypeptide(L)'
;MAELPQYRIMPDHKQTAVSSNLWQSSSTGGPFLFTQALLRTSTISTYLRGDWYRDWGTVEQYYRLVPADQAPDAVIQQGVVTVPGWSRQGPIRALP
;
A
#
# COMPACT_ATOMS: atom_id res chain seq x y z
N MET A 1 5.72 -6.11 -10.28
CA MET A 1 5.20 -4.76 -9.98
C MET A 1 3.95 -4.89 -9.12
N ALA A 2 3.60 -3.86 -8.35
CA ALA A 2 2.33 -3.80 -7.62
C ALA A 2 1.35 -2.89 -8.38
N GLU A 3 0.06 -3.17 -8.25
CA GLU A 3 -1.02 -2.30 -8.73
C GLU A 3 -1.39 -1.28 -7.65
N LEU A 4 -1.73 -0.06 -8.06
CA LEU A 4 -2.12 1.00 -7.14
C LEU A 4 -3.56 0.77 -6.62
N PRO A 5 -3.78 0.65 -5.30
CA PRO A 5 -5.12 0.48 -4.76
C PRO A 5 -5.93 1.77 -4.87
N GLN A 6 -7.25 1.61 -4.93
CA GLN A 6 -8.20 2.74 -4.95
C GLN A 6 -8.79 3.04 -3.56
N TYR A 7 -8.76 2.07 -2.65
CA TYR A 7 -9.32 2.20 -1.31
C TYR A 7 -8.42 1.54 -0.28
N ARG A 8 -8.56 1.99 0.97
CA ARG A 8 -7.96 1.37 2.14
C ARG A 8 -9.03 1.20 3.21
N ILE A 9 -9.14 -0.01 3.75
CA ILE A 9 -10.01 -0.33 4.89
C ILE A 9 -9.11 -0.45 6.11
N MET A 10 -9.42 0.29 7.15
CA MET A 10 -8.65 0.32 8.39
C MET A 10 -9.49 -0.23 9.55
N PRO A 11 -8.86 -0.88 10.54
CA PRO A 11 -9.53 -1.24 11.78
C PRO A 11 -9.82 0.01 12.63
N ASP A 12 -10.29 -0.17 13.86
CA ASP A 12 -10.53 0.93 14.79
C ASP A 12 -9.29 1.82 14.99
N HIS A 13 -9.52 3.03 15.50
CA HIS A 13 -8.47 4.03 15.59
C HIS A 13 -7.26 3.57 16.43
N LYS A 14 -7.47 2.84 17.53
CA LYS A 14 -6.37 2.36 18.39
C LYS A 14 -5.56 1.29 17.69
N GLN A 15 -6.22 0.30 17.08
CA GLN A 15 -5.54 -0.78 16.37
C GLN A 15 -4.76 -0.27 15.16
N THR A 16 -5.29 0.72 14.46
CA THR A 16 -4.61 1.37 13.33
C THR A 16 -3.30 2.04 13.78
N ALA A 17 -3.35 2.82 14.86
CA ALA A 17 -2.21 3.58 15.35
C ALA A 17 -1.07 2.69 15.87
N VAL A 18 -1.39 1.63 16.62
CA VAL A 18 -0.39 0.80 17.31
C VAL A 18 0.08 -0.42 16.52
N SER A 19 -0.63 -0.81 15.46
CA SER A 19 -0.31 -2.01 14.70
C SER A 19 -0.17 -1.72 13.20
N SER A 20 -1.26 -1.34 12.54
CA SER A 20 -1.29 -1.26 11.07
C SER A 20 -0.26 -0.26 10.52
N ASN A 21 -0.15 0.92 11.14
CA ASN A 21 0.79 1.94 10.67
C ASN A 21 2.27 1.56 10.89
N LEU A 22 2.57 0.82 11.97
CA LEU A 22 3.94 0.42 12.28
C LEU A 22 4.39 -0.76 11.42
N TRP A 23 3.55 -1.79 11.32
CA TRP A 23 3.88 -2.99 10.55
C TRP A 23 4.03 -2.71 9.06
N GLN A 24 3.16 -1.87 8.50
CA GLN A 24 3.11 -1.58 7.08
C GLN A 24 3.98 -0.39 6.65
N SER A 25 4.83 0.11 7.56
CA SER A 25 5.72 1.26 7.32
C SER A 25 6.59 1.10 6.08
N SER A 26 6.88 2.22 5.42
CA SER A 26 7.82 2.27 4.29
C SER A 26 9.23 1.85 4.70
N SER A 27 9.66 2.20 5.91
CA SER A 27 10.99 1.87 6.45
C SER A 27 11.20 0.38 6.72
N THR A 28 10.12 -0.39 6.82
CA THR A 28 10.15 -1.84 7.05
C THR A 28 9.79 -2.64 5.79
N GLY A 29 9.68 -1.98 4.63
CA GLY A 29 9.34 -2.61 3.36
C GLY A 29 7.85 -2.88 3.15
N GLY A 30 6.99 -2.28 3.97
CA GLY A 30 5.54 -2.41 3.85
C GLY A 30 4.97 -1.68 2.63
N PRO A 31 3.67 -1.87 2.33
CA PRO A 31 3.01 -1.29 1.16
C PRO A 31 3.05 0.25 1.13
N PHE A 32 3.27 0.90 2.27
CA PHE A 32 3.43 2.35 2.34
C PHE A 32 4.63 2.87 1.54
N LEU A 33 5.60 2.01 1.21
CA LEU A 33 6.75 2.35 0.37
C LEU A 33 6.34 3.04 -0.94
N PHE A 34 5.26 2.59 -1.58
CA PHE A 34 4.78 3.18 -2.83
C PHE A 34 3.44 3.89 -2.69
N THR A 35 2.55 3.48 -1.77
CA THR A 35 1.25 4.13 -1.63
C THR A 35 1.37 5.55 -1.07
N GLN A 36 2.27 5.82 -0.12
CA GLN A 36 2.48 7.19 0.40
C GLN A 36 3.19 8.10 -0.60
N ALA A 37 4.02 7.53 -1.48
CA ALA A 37 4.78 8.30 -2.47
C ALA A 37 3.96 8.63 -3.72
N LEU A 38 2.96 7.82 -4.07
CA LEU A 38 2.22 7.93 -5.33
C LEU A 38 0.75 8.33 -5.17
N LEU A 39 0.18 8.20 -3.97
CA LEU A 39 -1.24 8.42 -3.71
C LEU A 39 -1.45 9.42 -2.57
N ARG A 40 -2.53 10.19 -2.67
CA ARG A 40 -3.11 10.94 -1.55
C ARG A 40 -4.39 10.25 -1.05
N THR A 41 -4.71 10.38 0.23
CA THR A 41 -5.91 9.80 0.84
C THR A 41 -7.02 10.84 1.07
N SER A 42 -8.26 10.36 1.11
CA SER A 42 -9.41 11.09 1.64
C SER A 42 -10.30 10.13 2.43
N THR A 43 -10.85 10.59 3.55
CA THR A 43 -11.69 9.76 4.43
C THR A 43 -13.13 9.70 3.94
N ILE A 44 -13.71 8.51 3.92
CA ILE A 44 -15.14 8.27 3.64
C ILE A 44 -15.89 8.07 4.96
N SER A 45 -16.99 8.81 5.15
CA SER A 45 -17.90 8.61 6.28
C SER A 45 -18.63 7.28 6.16
N THR A 46 -18.46 6.41 7.15
CA THR A 46 -19.04 5.06 7.16
C THR A 46 -19.64 4.73 8.52
N TYR A 47 -20.66 3.88 8.53
CA TYR A 47 -21.44 3.55 9.73
C TYR A 47 -21.77 2.07 9.77
N LEU A 48 -21.82 1.51 10.98
CA LEU A 48 -22.28 0.14 11.20
C LEU A 48 -23.81 0.14 11.41
N ARG A 49 -24.52 -0.61 10.58
CA ARG A 49 -25.98 -0.68 10.63
C ARG A 49 -26.44 -1.23 11.98
N GLY A 50 -27.24 -0.44 12.71
CA GLY A 50 -27.86 -0.86 13.97
C GLY A 50 -26.96 -0.76 15.21
N ASP A 51 -25.69 -0.35 15.06
CA ASP A 51 -24.76 -0.14 16.18
C ASP A 51 -24.02 1.20 16.00
N TRP A 52 -24.71 2.30 16.33
CA TRP A 52 -24.24 3.66 16.11
C TRP A 52 -23.10 4.10 17.05
N TYR A 53 -22.84 3.34 18.12
CA TYR A 53 -21.77 3.65 19.09
C TYR A 53 -20.48 2.89 18.79
N ARG A 54 -20.45 2.05 17.75
CA ARG A 54 -19.30 1.23 17.39
C ARG A 54 -18.34 1.97 16.48
N ASP A 55 -17.09 2.13 16.94
CA ASP A 55 -15.95 2.33 16.04
C ASP A 55 -15.57 0.97 15.43
N TRP A 56 -16.00 0.74 14.19
CA TRP A 56 -15.65 -0.45 13.42
C TRP A 56 -14.36 -0.26 12.61
N GLY A 57 -13.89 0.99 12.51
CA GLY A 57 -12.81 1.40 11.63
C GLY A 57 -13.20 2.47 10.63
N THR A 58 -12.42 2.57 9.56
CA THR A 58 -12.52 3.68 8.60
C THR A 58 -12.22 3.19 7.18
N VAL A 59 -12.83 3.85 6.20
CA VAL A 59 -12.49 3.66 4.78
C VAL A 59 -11.85 4.94 4.26
N GLU A 60 -10.71 4.80 3.59
CA GLU A 60 -10.07 5.88 2.84
C GLU A 60 -10.15 5.59 1.33
N GLN A 61 -10.38 6.63 0.53
CA GLN A 61 -10.21 6.59 -0.90
C GLN A 61 -8.84 7.15 -1.29
N TYR A 62 -8.16 6.47 -2.20
CA TYR A 62 -6.91 6.92 -2.77
C TYR A 62 -7.13 7.68 -4.08
N TYR A 63 -6.32 8.72 -4.27
CA TYR A 63 -6.21 9.45 -5.53
C TYR A 63 -4.74 9.46 -5.95
N ARG A 64 -4.47 9.19 -7.24
CA ARG A 64 -3.10 9.32 -7.77
C ARG A 64 -2.64 10.77 -7.67
N LEU A 65 -1.38 10.98 -7.27
CA LEU A 65 -0.77 12.32 -7.25
C LEU A 65 -0.57 12.85 -8.67
N VAL A 66 -0.16 11.98 -9.59
CA VAL A 66 -0.11 12.25 -11.03
C VAL A 66 -1.19 11.43 -11.72
N PRO A 67 -2.12 12.07 -12.46
CA PRO A 67 -3.15 11.38 -13.23
C PRO A 67 -2.59 10.34 -14.22
N ALA A 68 -3.33 9.24 -14.42
CA ALA A 68 -2.88 8.10 -15.21
C ALA A 68 -2.79 8.38 -16.74
N ASP A 69 -3.49 9.39 -17.22
CA ASP A 69 -3.39 9.88 -18.60
C ASP A 69 -2.05 10.56 -18.88
N GLN A 70 -1.44 11.18 -17.87
CA GLN A 70 -0.11 11.78 -17.95
C GLN A 70 1.00 10.79 -17.59
N ALA A 71 0.73 9.89 -16.63
CA ALA A 71 1.66 8.85 -16.18
C ALA A 71 0.97 7.47 -16.18
N PRO A 72 0.89 6.80 -17.34
CA PRO A 72 0.27 5.49 -17.47
C PRO A 72 1.16 4.38 -16.89
N ASP A 73 0.57 3.22 -16.67
CA ASP A 73 1.29 2.05 -16.17
C ASP A 73 2.29 1.55 -17.23
N ALA A 74 3.48 1.12 -16.78
CA ALA A 74 4.56 0.72 -17.67
C ALA A 74 4.27 -0.63 -18.35
N VAL A 75 4.57 -0.72 -19.65
CA VAL A 75 4.57 -2.00 -20.39
C VAL A 75 5.85 -2.75 -20.05
N ILE A 76 5.71 -3.88 -19.35
CA ILE A 76 6.85 -4.68 -18.89
C ILE A 76 7.17 -5.76 -19.90
N GLN A 77 8.41 -5.76 -20.40
CA GLN A 77 8.96 -6.86 -21.18
C GLN A 77 9.50 -7.94 -20.25
N GLN A 78 9.12 -9.19 -20.50
CA GLN A 78 9.52 -10.33 -19.70
C GLN A 78 10.37 -11.29 -20.53
N GLY A 79 11.35 -11.91 -19.87
CA GLY A 79 12.21 -12.92 -20.46
C GLY A 79 12.53 -14.01 -19.45
N VAL A 80 13.33 -14.99 -19.86
CA VAL A 80 13.72 -16.12 -19.02
C VAL A 80 15.22 -16.34 -19.08
N VAL A 81 15.81 -16.69 -17.94
CA VAL A 81 17.22 -17.05 -17.82
C VAL A 81 17.34 -18.27 -16.90
N THR A 82 18.35 -19.11 -17.14
CA THR A 82 18.67 -20.24 -16.25
C THR A 82 19.86 -19.85 -15.37
N VAL A 83 19.72 -20.03 -14.05
CA VAL A 83 20.78 -19.74 -13.08
C VAL A 83 21.04 -20.96 -12.19
N PRO A 84 22.29 -21.23 -11.76
CA PRO A 84 22.59 -22.26 -10.77
C PRO A 84 21.95 -21.97 -9.41
N GLY A 85 21.65 -23.01 -8.62
CA GLY A 85 20.95 -22.89 -7.34
C GLY A 85 21.70 -22.15 -6.22
N TRP A 86 22.98 -21.87 -6.39
CA TRP A 86 23.81 -21.08 -5.47
C TRP A 86 24.12 -19.67 -6.00
N SER A 87 23.51 -19.25 -7.11
CA SER A 87 23.72 -17.91 -7.66
C SER A 87 23.17 -16.84 -6.71
N ARG A 88 23.98 -15.82 -6.39
CA ARG A 88 23.56 -14.65 -5.62
C ARG A 88 24.10 -13.36 -6.24
N GLN A 89 23.24 -12.63 -6.93
CA GLN A 89 23.56 -11.36 -7.60
C GLN A 89 23.40 -10.16 -6.65
N GLY A 90 24.26 -10.11 -5.62
CA GLY A 90 24.23 -9.05 -4.60
C GLY A 90 23.05 -9.16 -3.61
N PRO A 91 23.06 -8.38 -2.52
CA PRO A 91 21.93 -8.28 -1.59
C PRO A 91 20.81 -7.38 -2.14
N ILE A 92 19.57 -7.64 -1.69
CA ILE A 92 18.47 -6.68 -1.83
C ILE A 92 18.73 -5.47 -0.89
N ARG A 93 18.36 -4.26 -1.32
CA ARG A 93 18.35 -3.08 -0.45
C ARG A 93 17.18 -3.18 0.54
N ALA A 94 17.48 -3.67 1.75
CA ALA A 94 16.52 -3.84 2.84
C ALA A 94 16.78 -2.91 4.05
N LEU A 95 17.54 -1.83 3.82
CA LEU A 95 17.79 -0.77 4.80
C LEU A 95 17.10 0.51 4.32
N PRO A 96 16.46 1.27 5.23
CA PRO A 96 15.77 2.51 4.89
C PRO A 96 16.70 3.55 4.26
#